data_AF-A0A3D0XA36-F1
#
_entry.id   AF-A0A3D0XA36-F1
#
_cell.length_a   1.000
_cell.length_b   1.000
_cell.length_c   1.000
_cell.angle_alpha   90.00
_cell.angle_beta   90.00
_cell.angle_gamma   90.00
#
_symmetry.space_group_name_H-M   'P 1'
#
loop_
_entity.id
_entity.type
_entity.pdbx_description
1 polymer ?
#
loop_
_entity_poly.entity_id
_entity_poly.type
_entity_poly.pdbx_seq_one_letter_code
_entity_poly.pdbx_strand_id
1 'polypeptide(L)'
;MLHELVYGITKKTSVRDLSAQEYRDVVKELADRLKLQNLEAPPCKPYKSQKYEQSGRGKMSDGQKRKVWQLMYKLEELDIEPSSAKLGDRLCGIIKKELKIDCTSRQPFRWLTFQQGSTLIEKLKKYVDNAQRRKDGENKS
;
A
#
# COMPACT_ATOMS: atom_id res chain seq x y z
N MET A 1 -18.42 5.35 -44.36
CA MET A 1 -17.24 5.94 -43.70
C MET A 1 -16.18 4.91 -43.27
N LEU A 2 -16.36 4.08 -42.21
CA LEU A 2 -15.34 3.08 -41.82
C LEU A 2 -15.19 1.93 -42.84
N HIS A 3 -16.32 1.39 -43.31
CA HIS A 3 -16.31 0.29 -44.29
C HIS A 3 -15.69 0.68 -45.64
N GLU A 4 -15.82 1.94 -46.07
CA GLU A 4 -15.19 2.45 -47.29
C GLU A 4 -13.66 2.55 -47.16
N LEU A 5 -13.17 2.91 -45.97
CA LEU A 5 -11.74 2.98 -45.68
C LEU A 5 -11.13 1.57 -45.64
N VAL A 6 -11.81 0.64 -44.96
CA VAL A 6 -11.43 -0.77 -44.93
C VAL A 6 -11.41 -1.33 -46.35
N TYR A 7 -12.46 -1.09 -47.13
CA TYR A 7 -12.51 -1.51 -48.53
C TYR A 7 -11.43 -0.84 -49.40
N GLY A 8 -11.10 0.43 -49.14
CA GLY A 8 -10.06 1.15 -49.86
C GLY A 8 -8.67 0.54 -49.67
N ILE A 9 -8.33 0.16 -48.44
CA ILE A 9 -7.01 -0.35 -48.06
C ILE A 9 -6.88 -1.85 -48.34
N THR A 10 -7.91 -2.63 -48.01
CA THR A 10 -7.82 -4.10 -47.95
C THR A 10 -8.68 -4.79 -48.99
N LYS A 11 -9.53 -4.04 -49.71
CA LYS A 11 -10.54 -4.56 -50.67
C LYS A 11 -11.55 -5.52 -50.05
N LYS A 12 -11.60 -5.60 -48.72
CA LYS A 12 -12.57 -6.41 -47.97
C LYS A 12 -13.77 -5.57 -47.58
N THR A 13 -14.94 -6.19 -47.67
CA THR A 13 -16.22 -5.54 -47.33
C THR A 13 -16.49 -5.57 -45.81
N SER A 14 -15.86 -6.51 -45.11
CA SER A 14 -16.08 -6.77 -43.68
C SER A 14 -14.81 -6.57 -42.86
N VAL A 15 -14.95 -5.88 -41.72
CA VAL A 15 -13.89 -5.65 -40.72
C VAL A 15 -13.45 -6.98 -40.07
N ARG A 16 -14.32 -7.99 -40.07
CA ARG A 16 -14.05 -9.27 -39.43
C ARG A 16 -13.07 -10.15 -40.22
N ASP A 17 -12.95 -9.92 -41.53
CA ASP A 17 -12.09 -10.70 -42.43
C ASP A 17 -10.68 -10.09 -42.56
N LEU A 18 -10.37 -9.07 -41.75
CA LEU A 18 -9.07 -8.41 -41.72
C LEU A 18 -8.01 -9.30 -41.07
N SER A 19 -6.87 -9.44 -41.73
CA SER A 19 -5.67 -9.99 -41.12
C SER A 19 -5.09 -9.02 -40.09
N ALA A 20 -4.27 -9.52 -39.17
CA ALA A 20 -3.63 -8.70 -38.15
C ALA A 20 -2.72 -7.59 -38.72
N GLN A 21 -2.20 -7.76 -39.93
CA GLN A 21 -1.39 -6.74 -40.60
C GLN A 21 -2.27 -5.65 -41.20
N GLU A 22 -3.27 -6.04 -41.99
CA GLU A 22 -4.26 -5.13 -42.59
C GLU A 22 -5.02 -4.31 -41.55
N TYR A 23 -5.32 -4.91 -40.40
CA TYR A 23 -5.93 -4.21 -39.27
C TYR A 23 -5.06 -3.05 -38.77
N ARG A 24 -3.74 -3.25 -38.63
CA ARG A 24 -2.83 -2.19 -38.18
C ARG A 24 -2.75 -1.05 -39.18
N ASP A 25 -2.75 -1.36 -40.47
CA ASP A 25 -2.71 -0.37 -41.54
C ASP A 25 -4.00 0.46 -41.57
N VAL A 26 -5.17 -0.18 -41.41
CA VAL A 26 -6.47 0.49 -41.27
C VAL A 26 -6.51 1.40 -40.05
N VAL A 27 -6.00 0.94 -38.90
CA VAL A 27 -5.94 1.75 -37.67
C VAL A 27 -5.02 2.95 -37.83
N LYS A 28 -3.87 2.79 -38.51
CA LYS A 28 -2.94 3.87 -38.80
C LYS A 28 -3.56 4.93 -39.70
N GLU A 29 -4.17 4.53 -40.81
CA GLU A 29 -4.86 5.46 -41.73
C GLU A 29 -6.02 6.19 -41.02
N LEU A 30 -6.76 5.48 -40.16
CA LEU A 30 -7.83 6.09 -39.38
C LEU A 30 -7.29 7.14 -38.40
N ALA A 31 -6.15 6.87 -37.75
CA ALA A 31 -5.49 7.81 -36.86
C ALA A 31 -4.96 9.05 -37.62
N ASP A 32 -4.39 8.85 -38.80
CA ASP A 32 -3.89 9.92 -39.67
C ASP A 32 -5.04 10.82 -40.16
N ARG A 33 -6.16 10.24 -40.60
CA ARG A 33 -7.35 10.98 -41.05
C ARG A 33 -8.02 11.78 -39.95
N LEU A 34 -8.03 11.25 -38.74
CA LEU A 34 -8.55 11.95 -37.57
C LEU A 34 -7.57 13.01 -37.04
N LYS A 35 -6.40 13.18 -37.67
CA LYS A 35 -5.29 14.03 -37.20
C LYS A 35 -5.00 13.80 -35.72
N LEU A 36 -5.21 12.57 -35.25
CA LEU A 36 -4.89 12.12 -33.91
C LEU A 36 -3.39 11.81 -33.89
N GLN A 37 -2.57 12.85 -34.04
CA GLN A 37 -1.11 12.75 -34.07
C GLN A 37 -0.51 12.23 -32.75
N ASN A 38 -1.33 11.97 -31.73
CA ASN A 38 -0.91 11.52 -30.42
C ASN A 38 -1.90 10.50 -29.82
N LEU A 39 -2.04 9.33 -30.45
CA LEU A 39 -2.48 8.13 -29.73
C LEU A 39 -1.26 7.53 -29.00
N GLU A 40 -0.73 8.25 -28.02
CA GLU A 40 0.01 7.57 -26.95
C GLU A 40 -0.99 6.61 -26.28
N ALA A 41 -0.55 5.37 -26.04
CA ALA A 41 -1.30 4.43 -25.21
C ALA A 41 -1.77 5.19 -23.96
N PRO A 42 -3.06 5.10 -23.57
CA PRO A 42 -3.56 5.86 -22.43
C PRO A 42 -2.60 5.62 -21.26
N PRO A 43 -2.02 6.67 -20.65
CA PRO A 43 -1.03 6.48 -19.61
C PRO A 43 -1.65 5.53 -18.60
N CYS A 44 -0.99 4.39 -18.36
CA CYS A 44 -1.42 3.40 -17.37
C CYS A 44 -1.65 4.15 -16.07
N LYS A 45 -2.91 4.54 -15.78
CA LYS A 45 -3.20 5.60 -14.80
C LYS A 45 -2.60 5.16 -13.46
N PRO A 46 -1.46 5.73 -13.02
CA PRO A 46 -0.78 5.28 -11.79
C PRO A 46 -1.67 5.55 -10.56
N TYR A 47 -2.67 6.42 -10.74
CA TYR A 47 -3.69 6.71 -9.77
C TYR A 47 -4.44 5.47 -9.24
N LYS A 48 -4.70 4.45 -10.08
CA LYS A 48 -5.42 3.24 -9.63
C LYS A 48 -4.52 2.31 -8.79
N SER A 49 -3.24 2.18 -9.11
CA SER A 49 -2.30 1.39 -8.29
C SER A 49 -2.00 2.08 -6.96
N GLN A 50 -1.84 3.41 -6.95
CA GLN A 50 -1.75 4.18 -5.70
C GLN A 50 -2.98 4.02 -4.81
N LYS A 51 -4.19 4.07 -5.40
CA LYS A 51 -5.43 3.84 -4.62
C LYS A 51 -5.52 2.42 -4.07
N TYR A 52 -5.02 1.40 -4.77
CA TYR A 52 -5.00 0.03 -4.26
C TYR A 52 -4.00 -0.14 -3.10
N GLU A 53 -2.80 0.44 -3.23
CA GLU A 53 -1.81 0.46 -2.14
C GLU A 53 -2.30 1.24 -0.91
N GLN A 54 -2.99 2.37 -1.14
CA GLN A 54 -3.62 3.21 -0.11
C GLN A 54 -4.93 2.63 0.44
N SER A 55 -5.63 1.76 -0.31
CA SER A 55 -6.93 1.20 0.09
C SER A 55 -6.84 0.37 1.36
N GLY A 56 -5.63 -0.07 1.76
CA GLY A 56 -5.42 -0.75 3.04
C GLY A 56 -6.19 -2.05 3.21
N ARG A 57 -6.80 -2.60 2.14
CA ARG A 57 -7.53 -3.87 2.21
C ARG A 57 -6.57 -4.98 2.64
N GLY A 58 -6.83 -5.54 3.81
CA GLY A 58 -5.98 -6.55 4.46
C GLY A 58 -4.81 -6.01 5.27
N LYS A 59 -4.53 -4.69 5.23
CA LYS A 59 -3.47 -4.03 6.01
C LYS A 59 -4.02 -3.46 7.33
N MET A 60 -3.13 -3.17 8.25
CA MET A 60 -3.45 -2.50 9.51
C MET A 60 -4.13 -1.13 9.25
N SER A 61 -5.25 -0.88 9.92
CA SER A 61 -6.00 0.38 9.80
C SER A 61 -5.21 1.55 10.40
N ASP A 62 -5.40 2.76 9.86
CA ASP A 62 -4.73 3.96 10.39
C ASP A 62 -5.09 4.25 11.85
N GLY A 63 -6.31 3.91 12.28
CA GLY A 63 -6.70 3.99 13.68
C GLY A 63 -5.88 3.07 14.57
N GLN A 64 -5.59 1.85 14.09
CA GLN A 64 -4.73 0.91 14.81
C GLN A 64 -3.28 1.41 14.87
N LYS A 65 -2.74 1.93 13.76
CA LYS A 65 -1.38 2.51 13.72
C LYS A 65 -1.24 3.65 14.73
N ARG A 66 -2.22 4.57 14.76
CA ARG A 66 -2.25 5.69 15.72
C ARG A 66 -2.30 5.16 17.16
N LYS A 67 -3.08 4.12 17.42
CA LYS A 67 -3.17 3.52 18.75
C LYS A 67 -1.86 2.89 19.20
N VAL A 68 -1.16 2.21 18.29
CA VAL A 68 0.17 1.64 18.58
C VAL A 68 1.16 2.73 18.95
N TRP A 69 1.26 3.82 18.17
CA TRP A 69 2.14 4.93 18.51
C TRP A 69 1.78 5.56 19.86
N GLN A 70 0.49 5.78 20.13
CA GLN A 70 0.04 6.30 21.42
C GLN A 70 0.50 5.41 22.59
N LEU A 71 0.40 4.09 22.45
CA LEU A 71 0.86 3.15 23.48
C LEU A 71 2.37 3.15 23.62
N MET A 72 3.12 3.28 22.52
CA MET A 72 4.58 3.35 22.57
C MET A 72 5.07 4.60 23.32
N TYR A 73 4.49 5.77 23.06
CA TYR A 73 4.81 7.00 23.80
C TYR A 73 4.48 6.88 25.28
N LYS A 74 3.30 6.33 25.63
CA LYS A 74 2.96 6.04 27.03
C LYS A 74 3.96 5.11 27.72
N LEU A 75 4.46 4.13 26.97
CA LEU A 75 5.42 3.18 27.51
C LEU A 75 6.78 3.85 27.72
N GLU A 76 7.18 4.77 26.83
CA GLU A 76 8.36 5.64 27.01
C GLU A 76 8.23 6.56 28.24
N GLU A 77 7.06 7.13 28.51
CA GLU A 77 6.81 7.93 29.73
C GLU A 77 6.90 7.11 31.04
N LEU A 78 6.70 5.80 30.95
CA LEU A 78 6.76 4.88 32.09
C LEU A 78 8.11 4.19 32.23
N ASP A 79 9.01 4.35 31.27
CA ASP A 79 10.35 3.79 31.37
C ASP A 79 11.15 4.56 32.42
N ILE A 80 11.68 3.82 33.40
CA ILE A 80 12.45 4.35 34.53
C ILE A 80 13.85 4.79 34.07
N GLU A 81 14.37 4.16 33.01
CA GLU A 81 15.63 4.54 32.36
C GLU A 81 15.36 5.14 30.97
N PRO A 82 16.03 6.25 30.61
CA PRO A 82 15.88 6.84 29.29
C PRO A 82 16.37 5.86 28.22
N SER A 83 15.44 5.37 27.40
CA SER A 83 15.75 4.42 26.35
C SER A 83 16.60 5.11 25.27
N SER A 84 17.85 4.68 25.11
CA SER A 84 18.77 5.19 24.07
C SER A 84 18.33 4.80 22.64
N ALA A 85 17.48 3.78 22.52
CA ALA A 85 16.97 3.31 21.23
C ALA A 85 15.83 4.18 20.71
N LYS A 86 15.86 4.51 19.41
CA LYS A 86 14.75 5.23 18.76
C LYS A 86 13.46 4.42 18.92
N LEU A 87 12.37 5.12 19.24
CA LEU A 87 11.04 4.52 19.49
C LEU A 87 10.56 3.64 18.32
N GLY A 88 10.92 3.98 17.08
CA GLY A 88 10.67 3.17 15.89
C GLY A 88 11.45 1.85 15.84
N ASP A 89 12.70 1.83 16.29
CA ASP A 89 13.51 0.60 16.35
C ASP A 89 13.03 -0.30 17.48
N ARG A 90 12.60 0.27 18.62
CA ARG A 90 11.97 -0.47 19.71
C ARG A 90 10.65 -1.12 19.26
N LEU A 91 9.83 -0.38 18.52
CA LEU A 91 8.60 -0.92 17.94
C LEU A 91 8.90 -2.07 16.95
N CYS A 92 9.92 -1.93 16.10
CA CYS A 92 10.33 -3.00 15.19
C CYS A 92 10.78 -4.25 15.96
N GLY A 93 11.52 -4.09 17.06
CA GLY A 93 11.92 -5.20 17.93
C GLY A 93 10.72 -5.94 18.55
N ILE A 94 9.71 -5.20 19.02
CA ILE A 94 8.48 -5.79 19.57
C ILE A 94 7.71 -6.57 18.48
N ILE A 95 7.58 -5.99 17.28
CA ILE A 95 6.90 -6.65 16.17
C ILE A 95 7.65 -7.92 15.74
N LYS A 96 8.99 -7.86 15.68
CA LYS A 96 9.83 -9.02 15.39
C LYS A 96 9.68 -10.13 16.44
N LYS A 97 9.57 -9.77 17.72
CA LYS A 97 9.38 -10.73 18.81
C LYS A 97 8.01 -11.39 18.79
N GLU A 98 6.94 -10.61 18.65
CA GLU A 98 5.56 -11.10 18.78
C GLU A 98 5.04 -11.73 17.48
N LEU A 99 5.41 -11.18 16.33
CA LEU A 99 4.84 -11.55 15.03
C LEU A 99 5.85 -12.19 14.09
N LYS A 100 7.15 -12.22 14.45
CA LYS A 100 8.25 -12.75 13.61
C LYS A 100 8.31 -12.10 12.22
N ILE A 101 7.86 -10.85 12.12
CA ILE A 101 7.90 -10.05 10.90
C ILE A 101 9.06 -9.08 11.01
N ASP A 102 9.97 -9.11 10.04
CA ASP A 102 11.02 -8.12 9.92
C ASP A 102 10.43 -6.79 9.43
N CYS A 103 10.61 -5.76 10.24
CA CYS A 103 10.09 -4.41 10.00
C CYS A 103 11.25 -3.42 9.95
N THR A 104 11.11 -2.39 9.11
CA THR A 104 12.07 -1.28 9.06
C THR A 104 11.48 -0.08 9.81
N SER A 105 12.31 0.66 10.55
CA SER A 105 11.88 1.83 11.32
C SER A 105 11.21 2.92 10.48
N ARG A 106 11.51 3.00 9.18
CA ARG A 106 10.83 3.90 8.23
C ARG A 106 9.38 3.50 7.95
N GLN A 107 9.06 2.20 7.94
CA GLN A 107 7.72 1.67 7.66
C GLN A 107 7.39 0.43 8.51
N PRO A 108 7.16 0.60 9.82
CA PRO A 108 6.97 -0.52 10.75
C PRO A 108 5.68 -1.32 10.50
N PHE A 109 4.69 -0.73 9.82
CA PHE A 109 3.38 -1.37 9.59
C PHE A 109 3.15 -1.89 8.17
N ARG A 110 4.17 -1.86 7.30
CA ARG A 110 4.01 -2.19 5.88
C ARG A 110 3.46 -3.59 5.65
N TRP A 111 3.89 -4.56 6.46
CA TRP A 111 3.56 -5.98 6.33
C TRP A 111 2.54 -6.46 7.36
N LEU A 112 1.95 -5.54 8.13
CA LEU A 112 1.01 -5.88 9.19
C LEU A 112 -0.43 -5.93 8.68
N THR A 113 -1.12 -7.02 9.01
CA THR A 113 -2.56 -7.17 8.75
C THR A 113 -3.40 -6.56 9.87
N PHE A 114 -4.71 -6.39 9.63
CA PHE A 114 -5.63 -5.87 10.64
C PHE A 114 -5.67 -6.74 11.91
N GLN A 115 -5.73 -8.07 11.77
CA GLN A 115 -5.77 -9.00 12.91
C GLN A 115 -4.48 -8.92 13.73
N GLN A 116 -3.33 -8.94 13.05
CA GLN A 116 -2.03 -8.78 13.70
C GLN A 116 -1.90 -7.42 14.40
N GLY A 117 -2.45 -6.35 13.80
CA GLY A 117 -2.52 -5.04 14.42
C GLY A 117 -3.32 -5.01 15.72
N SER A 118 -4.45 -5.72 15.79
CA SER A 118 -5.25 -5.85 17.02
C SER A 118 -4.50 -6.63 18.10
N THR A 119 -3.91 -7.78 17.76
CA THR A 119 -3.09 -8.57 18.68
C THR A 119 -1.91 -7.75 19.22
N LEU A 120 -1.24 -6.97 18.36
CA LEU A 120 -0.14 -6.10 18.76
C LEU A 120 -0.59 -5.03 19.75
N ILE A 121 -1.75 -4.41 19.53
CA ILE A 121 -2.32 -3.41 20.45
C ILE A 121 -2.58 -4.03 21.83
N GLU A 122 -3.14 -5.23 21.89
CA GLU A 122 -3.39 -5.91 23.16
C GLU A 122 -2.10 -6.25 23.92
N LYS A 123 -1.07 -6.72 23.21
CA LYS A 123 0.25 -6.97 23.79
C LYS A 123 0.89 -5.70 24.32
N LEU A 124 0.82 -4.61 23.56
CA LEU A 124 1.32 -3.30 23.99
C LEU A 124 0.59 -2.77 25.22
N LYS A 125 -0.74 -2.94 25.31
CA LYS A 125 -1.50 -2.61 26.52
C LYS A 125 -0.97 -3.37 27.74
N LYS A 126 -0.78 -4.69 27.61
CA LYS A 126 -0.22 -5.52 28.71
C LYS A 126 1.17 -5.05 29.12
N TYR A 127 2.00 -4.61 28.18
CA TYR A 127 3.31 -4.05 28.52
C TYR A 127 3.21 -2.72 29.25
N VAL A 128 2.31 -1.82 28.85
CA VAL A 128 2.02 -0.58 29.58
C VAL A 128 1.54 -0.87 30.99
N ASP A 129 0.60 -1.80 31.17
CA ASP A 129 0.09 -2.17 32.50
C ASP A 129 1.20 -2.74 33.40
N ASN A 130 2.08 -3.57 32.84
CA ASN A 130 3.22 -4.11 33.57
C ASN A 130 4.31 -3.06 33.87
N ALA A 131 4.48 -2.05 33.03
CA ALA A 131 5.37 -0.93 33.29
C ALA A 131 4.80 -0.05 34.42
N GLN A 132 3.49 0.25 34.37
CA GLN A 132 2.80 1.00 35.40
C GLN A 132 2.89 0.31 36.77
N ARG A 133 2.63 -1.01 36.84
CA ARG A 133 2.76 -1.77 38.10
C ARG A 133 4.17 -1.74 38.68
N ARG A 134 5.20 -1.74 37.83
CA ARG A 134 6.59 -1.65 38.30
C ARG A 134 6.86 -0.28 38.93
N LYS A 135 6.44 0.80 38.27
CA LYS A 135 6.54 2.16 38.80
C LYS A 135 5.77 2.34 40.10
N ASP A 136 4.55 1.78 40.20
CA ASP A 136 3.71 1.87 41.40
C ASP A 136 4.24 1.00 42.56
N GLY A 137 4.94 -0.10 42.26
CA GLY A 137 5.59 -0.96 43.26
C GLY A 137 6.89 -0.36 43.79
N GLU A 138 7.67 0.31 42.93
CA GLU A 138 8.90 1.01 43.29
C GLU A 138 8.63 2.25 44.17
N ASN A 139 7.54 2.97 43.93
CA ASN A 139 7.09 4.08 44.79
C ASN A 139 6.55 3.65 46.18
N LYS A 140 6.47 2.34 46.46
CA LYS A 140 5.93 1.78 47.72
C LYS A 140 6.97 1.02 48.57
N SER A 141 8.23 0.94 48.13
CA SER A 141 9.36 0.46 48.93
C SER A 141 10.22 1.62 49.40
#